data_AF-A0A3D0S0Y5-F1
#
_entry.id   AF-A0A3D0S0Y5-F1
#
_cell.length_a   1.000
_cell.length_b   1.000
_cell.length_c   1.000
_cell.angle_alpha   90.00
_cell.angle_beta   90.00
_cell.angle_gamma   90.00
#
_symmetry.space_group_name_H-M   'P 1'
#
loop_
_entity.id
_entity.type
_entity.pdbx_description
1 polymer ?
#
loop_
_entity_poly.entity_id
_entity_poly.type
_entity_poly.pdbx_seq_one_letter_code
_entity_poly.pdbx_strand_id
1 'polypeptide(L)'
;MPDFDIDFDERRRGEVISYVSDKYGSDRVAQIATFGRIKAKQAIKDAARVLDHGFAVGDRITKALPPDIMGKGVPLKEIFNTEHKRYSDGGEFRALHENEHDVRTIYDTAVGLEGQIRQWGVHAAGVIMSSHPLIDIVPIM
;
A
#
# COMPACT_ATOMS: atom_id res chain seq x y z
N MET A 1 -24.39 6.57 -13.23
CA MET A 1 -23.43 6.44 -14.34
C MET A 1 -23.07 4.97 -14.44
N PRO A 2 -23.21 4.33 -15.61
CA PRO A 2 -22.80 2.94 -15.77
C PRO A 2 -21.27 2.82 -15.73
N ASP A 3 -20.76 1.68 -15.28
CA ASP A 3 -19.34 1.37 -15.22
C ASP A 3 -19.04 0.20 -16.17
N PHE A 4 -18.15 0.39 -17.13
CA PHE A 4 -17.82 -0.58 -18.16
C PHE A 4 -16.31 -0.73 -18.25
N ASP A 5 -15.81 -1.88 -17.82
CA ASP A 5 -14.41 -2.26 -17.99
C ASP A 5 -14.19 -2.85 -19.39
N ILE A 6 -13.08 -2.45 -20.02
CA ILE A 6 -12.68 -2.95 -21.34
C ILE A 6 -11.31 -3.61 -21.22
N ASP A 7 -11.25 -4.90 -21.53
CA ASP A 7 -10.02 -5.67 -21.54
C ASP A 7 -9.27 -5.53 -22.87
N PHE A 8 -7.94 -5.44 -22.78
CA PHE A 8 -7.03 -5.42 -23.92
C PHE A 8 -5.90 -6.43 -23.70
N ASP A 9 -5.27 -6.87 -24.79
CA ASP A 9 -3.97 -7.55 -24.70
C ASP A 9 -2.96 -6.59 -24.03
N GLU A 10 -2.33 -7.03 -22.94
CA GLU A 10 -1.36 -6.25 -22.16
C GLU A 10 -0.28 -5.61 -23.04
N ARG A 11 0.19 -6.34 -24.06
CA ARG A 11 1.26 -5.89 -24.97
C ARG A 11 0.81 -4.75 -25.88
N ARG A 12 -0.50 -4.65 -26.13
CA ARG A 12 -1.11 -3.69 -27.06
C ARG A 12 -1.89 -2.59 -26.35
N ARG A 13 -2.02 -2.65 -25.03
CA ARG A 13 -2.65 -1.60 -24.20
C ARG A 13 -2.05 -0.22 -24.47
N GLY A 14 -0.73 -0.15 -24.67
CA GLY A 14 -0.05 1.10 -25.03
C GLY A 14 -0.57 1.71 -26.33
N GLU A 15 -0.83 0.90 -27.36
CA GLU A 15 -1.37 1.35 -28.65
C GLU A 15 -2.75 2.00 -28.48
N VAL A 16 -3.60 1.41 -27.63
CA VAL A 16 -4.95 1.93 -27.35
C VAL A 16 -4.87 3.28 -26.65
N ILE A 17 -4.00 3.39 -25.63
CA ILE A 17 -3.77 4.65 -24.89
C ILE A 17 -3.26 5.73 -25.84
N SER A 18 -2.30 5.41 -26.72
CA SER A 18 -1.82 6.33 -27.76
C SER A 18 -2.96 6.76 -28.69
N TYR A 19 -3.75 5.81 -29.21
CA TYR A 19 -4.87 6.11 -30.10
C TYR A 19 -5.89 7.07 -29.47
N VAL A 20 -6.31 6.83 -28.23
CA VAL A 20 -7.28 7.73 -27.58
C VAL A 20 -6.66 9.08 -27.25
N SER A 21 -5.37 9.13 -26.90
CA SER A 21 -4.66 10.39 -26.65
C SER A 21 -4.58 11.24 -27.92
N ASP A 22 -4.25 10.63 -29.07
CA ASP A 22 -4.19 11.32 -30.36
C ASP A 22 -5.57 11.77 -30.84
N LYS A 23 -6.61 10.95 -30.59
CA LYS A 23 -7.98 11.22 -31.03
C LYS A 23 -8.70 12.29 -30.20
N TYR A 24 -8.48 12.31 -28.89
CA TYR A 24 -9.24 13.15 -27.97
C TYR A 24 -8.43 14.31 -27.37
N GLY A 25 -7.12 14.36 -27.64
CA GLY A 25 -6.22 15.40 -27.14
C GLY A 25 -5.41 14.91 -25.94
N SER A 26 -4.08 15.08 -26.01
CA SER A 26 -3.16 14.68 -24.94
C SER A 26 -3.35 15.48 -23.65
N ASP A 27 -3.97 16.65 -23.71
CA ASP A 27 -4.36 17.48 -22.57
C ASP A 27 -5.62 16.96 -21.86
N ARG A 28 -6.33 15.98 -22.44
CA ARG A 28 -7.62 15.47 -21.96
C ARG A 28 -7.59 14.00 -21.54
N VAL A 29 -6.47 13.32 -21.78
CA VAL A 29 -6.27 11.90 -21.45
C VAL A 29 -5.09 11.78 -20.50
N ALA A 30 -5.28 11.11 -19.36
CA ALA A 30 -4.20 10.86 -18.40
C ALA A 30 -4.39 9.53 -17.66
N GLN A 31 -3.29 8.96 -17.18
CA GLN A 31 -3.33 7.74 -16.36
C GLN A 31 -3.68 8.10 -14.92
N ILE A 32 -4.41 7.20 -14.23
CA ILE A 32 -4.78 7.40 -12.83
C ILE A 32 -3.56 7.16 -11.93
N ALA A 33 -3.33 8.04 -10.96
CA ALA A 33 -2.31 7.83 -9.93
C ALA A 33 -2.76 6.77 -8.91
N THR A 34 -1.84 5.92 -8.47
CA THR A 34 -2.02 5.04 -7.31
C THR A 34 -1.10 5.47 -6.19
N PHE A 35 -1.54 5.27 -4.95
CA PHE A 35 -0.75 5.60 -3.77
C PHE A 35 -0.49 4.33 -2.95
N GLY A 36 0.78 3.95 -2.88
CA GLY A 36 1.23 2.82 -2.06
C GLY A 36 1.25 3.23 -0.59
N ARG A 37 0.49 2.52 0.26
CA ARG A 37 0.51 2.70 1.71
C ARG A 37 1.45 1.72 2.39
N ILE A 38 2.08 2.16 3.48
CA ILE A 38 2.94 1.31 4.32
C ILE A 38 2.05 0.28 5.03
N LYS A 39 2.30 -1.02 4.77
CA LYS A 39 1.64 -2.14 5.48
C LYS A 39 2.38 -2.50 6.77
N ALA A 40 1.72 -3.19 7.71
CA ALA A 40 2.28 -3.67 8.98
C ALA A 40 3.74 -4.17 8.92
N LYS A 41 4.02 -5.13 8.03
CA LYS A 41 5.38 -5.70 7.88
C LYS A 41 6.41 -4.66 7.43
N GLN A 42 6.02 -3.76 6.52
CA GLN A 42 6.90 -2.68 6.05
C GLN A 42 7.12 -1.66 7.17
N ALA A 43 6.08 -1.30 7.92
CA ALA A 43 6.17 -0.38 9.04
C ALA A 43 7.17 -0.88 10.10
N ILE A 44 7.12 -2.17 10.47
CA ILE A 44 8.08 -2.77 11.42
C ILE A 44 9.50 -2.76 10.86
N LYS A 45 9.70 -3.14 9.60
CA LYS A 45 11.04 -3.15 8.97
C LYS A 45 11.64 -1.75 8.85
N ASP A 46 10.81 -0.77 8.52
CA ASP A 46 11.24 0.62 8.39
C ASP A 46 11.49 1.24 9.78
N ALA A 47 10.65 0.97 10.79
CA ALA A 47 10.90 1.37 12.18
C ALA A 47 12.22 0.78 12.71
N ALA A 48 12.44 -0.52 12.52
CA ALA A 48 13.69 -1.18 12.92
C ALA A 48 14.93 -0.57 12.24
N ARG A 49 14.80 -0.15 10.97
CA ARG A 49 15.88 0.51 10.23
C ARG A 49 16.15 1.92 10.77
N VAL A 50 15.10 2.70 11.03
CA VAL A 50 15.24 4.08 11.55
C VAL A 50 15.83 4.09 12.97
N LEU A 51 15.53 3.07 13.77
CA LEU A 51 16.05 2.89 15.12
C LEU A 51 17.40 2.13 15.18
N ASP A 52 18.02 1.84 14.03
CA ASP A 52 19.34 1.21 13.90
C ASP A 52 19.47 -0.22 14.48
N HIS A 53 18.37 -0.98 14.59
CA HIS A 53 18.39 -2.38 15.02
C HIS A 53 18.79 -3.37 13.89
N GLY A 54 18.95 -2.88 12.66
CA GLY A 54 19.36 -3.67 11.50
C GLY A 54 18.25 -4.52 10.86
N PHE A 55 18.53 -5.03 9.65
CA PHE A 55 17.54 -5.75 8.83
C PHE A 55 17.08 -7.08 9.44
N ALA A 56 18.00 -7.83 10.06
CA ALA A 56 17.72 -9.16 10.62
C ALA A 56 16.68 -9.11 11.75
N VAL A 57 16.73 -8.07 12.59
CA VAL A 57 15.76 -7.86 13.68
C VAL A 57 14.38 -7.58 13.11
N GLY A 58 14.27 -6.64 12.17
CA GLY A 58 13.00 -6.35 11.49
C GLY A 58 12.41 -7.57 10.79
N ASP A 59 13.22 -8.36 10.09
CA ASP A 59 12.74 -9.57 9.41
C ASP A 59 12.22 -10.63 10.40
N ARG A 60 12.95 -10.88 11.49
CA ARG A 60 12.54 -11.80 12.56
C ARG A 60 11.20 -11.38 13.17
N ILE A 61 11.04 -10.11 13.52
CA ILE A 61 9.79 -9.58 14.11
C ILE A 61 8.63 -9.75 13.11
N THR A 62 8.85 -9.47 11.82
CA THR A 62 7.77 -9.59 10.83
C THR A 62 7.33 -11.02 10.52
N LYS A 63 8.12 -12.04 10.87
CA LYS A 63 7.75 -13.45 10.74
C LYS A 63 6.77 -13.90 11.81
N ALA A 64 6.83 -13.29 13.00
CA ALA A 64 5.89 -13.54 14.09
C ALA A 64 4.53 -12.84 13.92
N LEU A 65 4.41 -11.93 12.94
CA LEU A 65 3.14 -11.27 12.63
C LEU A 65 2.17 -12.26 11.95
N PRO A 66 0.85 -12.13 12.21
CA PRO A 66 -0.17 -12.91 11.51
C PRO A 66 0.01 -12.85 9.99
N PRO A 67 -0.13 -13.98 9.27
CA PRO A 67 -0.01 -13.99 7.81
C PRO A 67 -1.14 -13.18 7.16
N ASP A 68 -0.85 -12.59 6.01
CA ASP A 68 -1.85 -11.87 5.22
C ASP A 68 -2.85 -12.87 4.61
N ILE A 69 -4.14 -12.54 4.67
CA ILE A 69 -5.20 -13.30 4.00
C ILE A 69 -5.71 -12.45 2.83
N MET A 70 -5.62 -12.97 1.60
CA MET A 70 -5.98 -12.23 0.37
C MET A 70 -5.31 -10.85 0.29
N GLY A 71 -4.03 -10.77 0.69
CA GLY A 71 -3.24 -9.52 0.67
C GLY A 71 -3.59 -8.50 1.77
N LYS A 72 -4.48 -8.87 2.71
CA LYS A 72 -4.87 -8.08 3.88
C LYS A 72 -4.27 -8.68 5.16
N GLY A 73 -3.31 -7.96 5.73
CA GLY A 73 -2.76 -8.26 7.06
C GLY A 73 -3.65 -7.74 8.19
N VAL A 74 -3.29 -8.10 9.43
CA VAL A 74 -3.87 -7.48 10.63
C VAL A 74 -3.16 -6.13 10.84
N PRO A 75 -3.89 -5.01 10.97
CA PRO A 75 -3.28 -3.73 11.32
C PRO A 75 -2.53 -3.83 12.65
N LEU A 76 -1.39 -3.14 12.77
CA LEU A 76 -0.57 -3.20 13.98
C LEU A 76 -1.37 -2.83 15.23
N LYS A 77 -2.20 -1.79 15.13
CA LYS A 77 -3.08 -1.31 16.22
C LYS A 77 -4.08 -2.36 16.72
N GLU A 78 -4.45 -3.33 15.87
CA GLU A 78 -5.44 -4.35 16.18
C GLU A 78 -4.82 -5.65 16.71
N ILE A 79 -3.48 -5.79 16.70
CA ILE A 79 -2.80 -7.02 17.14
C ILE A 79 -3.05 -7.35 18.61
N PHE A 80 -3.25 -6.32 19.43
CA PHE A 80 -3.54 -6.42 20.87
C PHE A 80 -5.03 -6.32 21.19
N ASN A 81 -5.88 -6.05 20.20
CA ASN A 81 -7.33 -5.95 20.41
C ASN A 81 -7.96 -7.34 20.53
N THR A 82 -8.42 -7.70 21.73
CA THR A 82 -9.05 -8.99 22.05
C THR A 82 -10.34 -9.25 21.28
N GLU A 83 -11.03 -8.21 20.81
CA GLU A 83 -12.26 -8.32 20.04
C GLU A 83 -12.01 -8.53 18.54
N HIS A 84 -10.76 -8.37 18.09
CA HIS A 84 -10.42 -8.53 16.68
C HIS A 84 -10.55 -10.00 16.26
N LYS A 85 -11.20 -10.26 15.12
CA LYS A 85 -11.48 -11.62 14.61
C LYS A 85 -10.24 -12.51 14.48
N ARG A 86 -9.07 -11.90 14.31
CA ARG A 86 -7.77 -12.56 14.15
C ARG A 86 -6.85 -12.40 15.36
N TYR A 87 -7.39 -12.07 16.52
CA TYR A 87 -6.60 -11.90 17.73
C TYR A 87 -5.82 -13.18 18.10
N SER A 88 -6.40 -14.36 17.89
CA SER A 88 -5.76 -15.66 18.11
C SER A 88 -4.44 -15.82 17.36
N ASP A 89 -4.35 -15.27 16.14
CA ASP A 89 -3.19 -15.45 15.26
C ASP A 89 -1.97 -14.64 15.73
N GLY A 90 -2.17 -13.62 16.57
CA GLY A 90 -1.12 -12.69 17.00
C GLY A 90 -0.31 -13.14 18.22
N GLY A 91 -0.52 -14.36 18.73
CA GLY A 91 0.08 -14.83 19.98
C GLY A 91 1.62 -14.78 19.97
N GLU A 92 2.24 -15.21 18.87
CA GLU A 92 3.70 -15.23 18.73
C GLU A 92 4.29 -13.82 18.79
N PHE A 93 3.73 -12.88 18.03
CA PHE A 93 4.15 -11.47 18.07
C PHE A 93 3.96 -10.86 19.47
N ARG A 94 2.82 -11.12 20.13
CA ARG A 94 2.57 -10.59 21.48
C ARG A 94 3.57 -11.11 22.50
N ALA A 95 3.96 -12.38 22.41
CA ALA A 95 5.00 -12.94 23.25
C ALA A 95 6.37 -12.28 23.01
N LEU A 96 6.76 -12.05 21.75
CA LEU A 96 7.99 -11.31 21.44
C LEU A 96 7.96 -9.88 21.99
N HIS A 97 6.83 -9.19 21.82
CA HIS A 97 6.62 -7.85 22.33
C HIS A 97 6.70 -7.78 23.86
N GLU A 98 6.17 -8.77 24.59
CA GLU A 98 6.23 -8.79 26.05
C GLU A 98 7.66 -9.04 26.57
N ASN A 99 8.39 -9.95 25.93
CA ASN A 99 9.69 -10.40 26.42
C ASN A 99 10.86 -9.50 26.01
N GLU A 100 10.78 -8.80 24.88
CA GLU A 100 11.90 -8.04 24.33
C GLU A 100 11.61 -6.53 24.32
N HIS A 101 12.49 -5.75 24.96
CA HIS A 101 12.35 -4.29 25.00
C HIS A 101 12.42 -3.65 23.60
N ASP A 102 13.39 -4.07 22.78
CA ASP A 102 13.59 -3.52 21.43
C ASP A 102 12.37 -3.73 20.53
N VAL A 103 11.69 -4.87 20.66
CA VAL A 103 10.47 -5.16 19.88
C VAL A 103 9.35 -4.18 20.23
N ARG A 104 9.23 -3.77 21.50
CA ARG A 104 8.25 -2.76 21.94
C ARG A 104 8.55 -1.41 21.32
N THR A 105 9.79 -0.94 21.41
CA THR A 105 10.20 0.35 20.84
C THR A 105 9.99 0.39 19.32
N ILE A 106 10.32 -0.70 18.62
CA ILE A 106 10.09 -0.84 17.18
C ILE A 106 8.59 -0.84 16.86
N TYR A 107 7.78 -1.58 17.61
CA TYR A 107 6.34 -1.64 17.42
C TYR A 107 5.67 -0.28 17.63
N ASP A 108 5.97 0.42 18.72
CA ASP A 108 5.40 1.73 19.03
C ASP A 108 5.70 2.74 17.92
N THR A 109 6.92 2.70 17.37
CA THR A 109 7.31 3.53 16.23
C THR A 109 6.56 3.12 14.96
N ALA A 110 6.46 1.82 14.69
CA ALA A 110 5.80 1.27 13.50
C ALA A 110 4.30 1.57 13.46
N VAL A 111 3.61 1.63 14.61
CA VAL A 111 2.19 1.98 14.71
C VAL A 111 1.89 3.38 14.14
N GLY A 112 2.84 4.33 14.24
CA GLY A 112 2.73 5.65 13.63
C GLY A 112 2.99 5.67 12.12
N LEU A 113 3.80 4.72 11.63
CA LEU A 113 4.19 4.62 10.22
C LEU A 113 3.16 3.85 9.38
N GLU A 114 2.46 2.88 9.96
CA GLU A 114 1.45 2.09 9.25
C GLU A 114 0.35 2.98 8.66
N GLY A 115 0.01 2.73 7.39
CA GLY A 115 -1.05 3.43 6.67
C GLY A 115 -0.62 4.74 6.00
N GLN A 116 0.58 5.27 6.31
CA GLN A 116 1.12 6.44 5.64
C GLN A 116 1.38 6.17 4.15
N ILE A 117 1.29 7.22 3.32
CA ILE A 117 1.64 7.14 1.90
C ILE A 117 3.16 7.09 1.77
N ARG A 118 3.67 6.08 1.06
CA ARG A 118 5.11 5.90 0.85
C ARG A 118 5.56 6.43 -0.50
N GLN A 119 4.83 6.05 -1.54
CA GLN A 119 5.16 6.40 -2.92
C GLN A 119 3.88 6.51 -3.73
N TRP A 120 3.96 7.29 -4.80
CA TRP A 120 2.98 7.27 -5.87
C TRP A 120 3.44 6.31 -6.97
N GLY A 121 2.49 5.87 -7.77
CA GLY A 121 2.71 5.07 -8.96
C GLY A 121 1.59 5.31 -9.96
N VAL A 122 1.65 4.59 -11.07
CA VAL A 122 0.63 4.70 -12.11
C VAL A 122 -0.29 3.48 -12.05
N HIS A 123 -1.60 3.71 -12.12
CA HIS A 123 -2.59 2.64 -12.09
C HIS A 123 -2.37 1.71 -13.27
N ALA A 124 -2.41 0.40 -13.01
CA ALA A 124 -2.19 -0.61 -14.04
C ALA A 124 -3.28 -0.66 -15.13
N ALA A 125 -4.36 0.13 -15.04
CA ALA A 125 -5.53 0.00 -15.92
C ALA A 125 -6.27 1.32 -16.09
N GLY A 126 -6.44 2.07 -15.00
CA GLY A 126 -7.20 3.32 -15.00
C GLY A 126 -6.57 4.40 -15.90
N VAL A 127 -7.35 4.83 -16.89
CA VAL A 127 -7.09 5.98 -17.73
C VAL A 127 -8.33 6.87 -17.69
N ILE A 128 -8.14 8.17 -17.44
CA ILE A 128 -9.20 9.18 -17.45
C ILE A 128 -9.24 9.82 -18.83
N MET A 129 -10.45 10.01 -19.35
CA MET A 129 -10.73 10.80 -20.55
C MET A 129 -11.73 11.89 -20.19
N SER A 130 -11.36 13.15 -20.44
CA SER A 130 -12.15 14.32 -20.08
C SER A 130 -12.71 15.05 -21.31
N SER A 131 -13.86 15.71 -21.15
CA SER A 131 -14.42 16.61 -22.17
C SER A 131 -13.77 18.00 -22.20
N HIS A 132 -12.96 18.33 -21.18
CA HIS A 132 -12.21 19.58 -21.03
C HIS A 132 -10.73 19.27 -20.75
N PRO A 133 -9.80 20.22 -20.95
CA PRO A 133 -8.41 20.06 -20.52
C PRO A 133 -8.35 19.63 -19.05
N LEU A 134 -7.57 18.58 -18.75
CA LEU A 134 -7.53 17.99 -17.42
C LEU A 134 -7.01 18.97 -16.37
N ILE A 135 -6.07 19.83 -16.75
CA ILE A 135 -5.45 20.83 -15.85
C ILE A 135 -6.45 21.86 -15.30
N ASP A 136 -7.58 22.05 -15.97
CA ASP A 136 -8.65 22.96 -15.52
C ASP A 136 -9.54 22.32 -14.43
N ILE A 137 -9.44 20.99 -14.24
CA ILE A 137 -10.30 20.21 -13.35
C ILE A 137 -9.49 19.53 -12.24
N VAL A 138 -8.36 18.90 -12.59
CA VAL A 138 -7.52 18.11 -11.69
C VAL A 138 -6.03 18.41 -11.92
N PRO A 139 -5.23 18.50 -10.84
CA PRO A 139 -3.79 18.62 -10.98
C PRO A 139 -3.20 17.33 -11.55
N ILE A 140 -2.16 17.48 -12.37
CA ILE A 140 -1.43 16.38 -13.04
C ILE A 140 0.03 16.43 -12.56
N MET A 141 0.69 15.26 -12.56
CA MET A 141 2.12 15.10 -12.23
C MET A 141 2.99 15.04 -13.47
#